data_AF-A0A3D9DPC5-F1
#
_entry.id   AF-A0A3D9DPC5-F1
#
_cell.length_a   1.000
_cell.length_b   1.000
_cell.length_c   1.000
_cell.angle_alpha   90.00
_cell.angle_beta   90.00
_cell.angle_gamma   90.00
#
_symmetry.space_group_name_H-M   'P 1'
#
loop_
_entity.id
_entity.type
_entity.pdbx_description
1 polymer ?
#
loop_
_entity_poly.entity_id
_entity_poly.type
_entity_poly.pdbx_seq_one_letter_code
_entity_poly.pdbx_strand_id
1 'polypeptide(L)'
;MGTKTSSLLNRDGTSLSKIVNTYQEVNPTVLSTADNSAGTNGSLTLHEVTESYQAGLTTKNTGLDASPPSGRPDLNGPLPDLKKNSQYWNAHTSATPQNLQINENVYDANGNRINTYQGAARVDYTLTNGTVIMTYP
;
A
#
# COMPACT_ATOMS: atom_id res chain seq x y z
N MET A 1 -3.86 1.11 1.54
CA MET A 1 -4.00 1.37 2.99
C MET A 1 -5.13 2.32 3.32
N GLY A 2 -5.78 2.18 4.48
CA GLY A 2 -6.55 3.25 5.13
C GLY A 2 -6.79 3.01 6.62
N THR A 3 -7.16 4.06 7.37
CA THR A 3 -7.46 3.95 8.80
C THR A 3 -8.84 4.51 9.17
N LYS A 4 -9.49 3.94 10.18
CA LYS A 4 -10.78 4.39 10.71
C LYS A 4 -10.73 4.47 12.22
N THR A 5 -10.96 5.65 12.76
CA THR A 5 -10.97 5.90 14.20
C THR A 5 -12.39 5.88 14.76
N SER A 6 -12.56 5.26 15.92
CA SER A 6 -13.80 5.31 16.73
C SER A 6 -13.45 5.47 18.21
N SER A 7 -14.45 5.85 19.01
CA SER A 7 -14.30 6.00 20.46
C SER A 7 -15.21 5.02 21.19
N LEU A 8 -14.67 4.36 22.21
CA LEU A 8 -15.45 3.59 23.18
C LEU A 8 -15.49 4.33 24.51
N LEU A 9 -16.67 4.41 25.12
CA LEU A 9 -16.81 4.84 26.50
C LEU A 9 -16.27 3.74 27.42
N ASN A 10 -15.33 4.09 28.29
CA ASN A 10 -14.75 3.19 29.25
C ASN A 10 -15.73 2.88 30.39
N ARG A 11 -15.46 1.81 31.15
CA ARG A 11 -16.32 1.36 32.26
C ARG A 11 -16.45 2.38 33.39
N ASP A 12 -15.54 3.35 33.46
CA ASP A 12 -15.60 4.47 34.41
C ASP A 12 -16.65 5.54 34.04
N GLY A 13 -17.28 5.43 32.87
CA GLY A 13 -18.31 6.34 32.39
C GLY A 13 -17.83 7.76 32.09
N THR A 14 -16.51 8.02 32.13
CA THR A 14 -15.94 9.37 32.04
C THR A 14 -14.76 9.48 31.09
N SER A 15 -14.14 8.36 30.72
CA SER A 15 -13.02 8.36 29.77
C SER A 15 -13.37 7.62 28.47
N LEU A 16 -12.74 8.06 27.37
CA LEU A 16 -12.90 7.46 26.05
C LEU A 16 -11.61 6.74 25.64
N SER A 17 -11.74 5.50 25.16
CA SER A 17 -10.66 4.78 24.48
C SER A 17 -10.76 4.99 22.97
N LYS A 18 -9.64 5.33 22.33
CA LYS A 18 -9.54 5.37 20.86
C LYS A 18 -9.32 3.95 20.32
N ILE A 19 -10.22 3.51 19.44
CA ILE A 19 -10.01 2.35 18.58
C ILE A 19 -9.61 2.85 17.20
N VAL A 20 -8.53 2.30 16.67
CA VAL A 20 -8.11 2.50 15.28
C VAL A 20 -8.19 1.15 14.57
N ASN A 21 -8.98 1.09 13.51
CA ASN A 21 -8.98 -0.02 12.57
C ASN A 21 -8.16 0.38 11.35
N THR A 22 -7.38 -0.55 10.81
CA THR A 22 -6.61 -0.34 9.59
C THR A 22 -7.00 -1.38 8.55
N TYR A 23 -6.84 -1.00 7.29
CA TYR A 23 -7.05 -1.89 6.15
C TYR A 23 -5.83 -1.79 5.24
N GLN A 24 -5.28 -2.94 4.87
CA GLN A 24 -4.25 -3.05 3.84
C GLN A 24 -4.67 -4.08 2.82
N GLU A 25 -4.52 -3.73 1.55
CA GLU A 25 -4.73 -4.67 0.46
C GLU A 25 -3.50 -5.57 0.36
N VAL A 26 -3.72 -6.88 0.36
CA VAL A 26 -2.68 -7.88 0.18
C VAL A 26 -3.08 -8.72 -1.02
N ASN A 27 -2.29 -8.67 -2.09
CA ASN A 27 -2.43 -9.58 -3.22
C ASN A 27 -1.42 -10.72 -3.08
N PRO A 28 -1.79 -11.85 -2.46
CA PRO A 28 -0.82 -12.91 -2.12
C PRO A 28 -0.15 -13.50 -3.36
N THR A 29 -0.84 -13.53 -4.50
CA THR A 29 -0.30 -14.05 -5.76
C THR A 29 0.79 -13.13 -6.30
N VAL A 30 0.55 -11.82 -6.37
CA VAL A 30 1.56 -10.85 -6.84
C VAL A 30 2.77 -10.81 -5.89
N LEU A 31 2.54 -10.70 -4.58
CA LEU A 31 3.62 -10.57 -3.60
C LEU A 31 4.48 -11.83 -3.54
N SER A 32 3.87 -13.03 -3.55
CA SER A 32 4.64 -14.28 -3.53
C SER A 32 5.44 -14.48 -4.81
N THR A 33 4.89 -14.16 -5.98
CA THR A 33 5.64 -14.24 -7.25
C THR A 33 6.84 -13.31 -7.26
N ALA A 34 6.68 -12.08 -6.78
CA ALA A 34 7.79 -11.13 -6.66
C ALA A 34 8.85 -11.61 -5.66
N ASP A 35 8.44 -12.00 -4.46
CA ASP A 35 9.34 -12.55 -3.43
C ASP A 35 10.13 -13.76 -3.95
N ASN A 36 9.45 -14.70 -4.63
CA ASN A 36 10.09 -15.87 -5.21
C ASN A 36 11.14 -15.50 -6.27
N SER A 37 10.86 -14.47 -7.09
CA SER A 37 11.78 -13.99 -8.12
C SER A 37 13.10 -13.43 -7.55
N ALA A 38 13.10 -13.01 -6.28
CA ALA A 38 14.27 -12.49 -5.59
C ALA A 38 14.80 -13.40 -4.47
N GLY A 39 14.15 -14.54 -4.20
CA GLY A 39 14.52 -15.45 -3.11
C GLY A 39 14.19 -14.92 -1.70
N THR A 40 13.16 -14.09 -1.56
CA THR A 40 12.82 -13.37 -0.33
C THR A 40 11.40 -13.67 0.18
N ASN A 41 11.04 -14.94 0.22
CA ASN A 41 9.68 -15.42 0.51
C ASN A 41 9.03 -14.78 1.74
N GLY A 42 7.88 -14.13 1.52
CA GLY A 42 7.03 -13.53 2.56
C GLY A 42 7.42 -12.11 2.96
N SER A 43 8.52 -11.58 2.42
CA SER A 43 9.05 -10.27 2.80
C SER A 43 8.10 -9.13 2.43
N LEU A 44 7.49 -9.18 1.25
CA LEU A 44 6.53 -8.16 0.83
C LEU A 44 5.22 -8.27 1.61
N THR A 45 4.75 -9.48 1.91
CA THR A 45 3.57 -9.63 2.78
C THR A 45 3.83 -9.06 4.18
N LEU A 46 5.02 -9.29 4.73
CA LEU A 46 5.42 -8.72 6.01
C LEU A 46 5.52 -7.18 5.94
N HIS A 47 6.02 -6.62 4.83
CA HIS A 47 6.00 -5.18 4.58
C HIS A 47 4.57 -4.63 4.65
N GLU A 48 3.64 -5.18 3.88
CA GLU A 48 2.23 -4.71 3.86
C GLU A 48 1.58 -4.78 5.25
N VAL A 49 1.78 -5.87 5.97
CA VAL A 49 1.20 -6.06 7.32
C VAL A 49 1.79 -5.06 8.31
N THR A 50 3.11 -4.85 8.27
CA THR A 50 3.78 -3.92 9.19
C THR A 50 3.49 -2.46 8.85
N GLU A 51 3.31 -2.11 7.58
CA GLU A 51 2.82 -0.79 7.16
C GLU A 51 1.45 -0.51 7.79
N SER A 52 0.51 -1.45 7.71
CA SER A 52 -0.82 -1.32 8.31
C SER A 52 -0.75 -1.13 9.83
N TYR A 53 0.12 -1.87 10.50
CA TYR A 53 0.35 -1.74 11.94
C TYR A 53 0.90 -0.34 12.30
N GLN A 54 1.90 0.14 11.56
CA GLN A 54 2.49 1.47 11.79
C GLN A 54 1.49 2.60 11.50
N ALA A 55 0.63 2.44 10.49
CA ALA A 55 -0.48 3.34 10.25
C ALA A 55 -1.45 3.39 11.45
N GLY A 56 -1.76 2.23 12.03
CA GLY A 56 -2.62 2.13 13.21
C GLY A 56 -2.03 2.88 14.42
N LEU A 57 -0.74 2.68 14.70
CA LEU A 57 -0.02 3.41 15.76
C LEU A 57 0.00 4.91 15.51
N THR A 58 0.31 5.31 14.27
CA THR A 58 0.41 6.72 13.87
C THR A 58 -0.93 7.43 14.01
N THR A 59 -2.01 6.83 13.49
CA THR A 59 -3.37 7.38 13.64
C THR A 59 -3.81 7.40 15.10
N LYS A 60 -3.47 6.39 15.89
CA LYS A 60 -3.81 6.37 17.32
C LYS A 60 -3.17 7.54 18.07
N ASN A 61 -1.91 7.85 17.74
CA ASN A 61 -1.13 8.91 18.38
C ASN A 61 -1.54 10.32 17.90
N THR A 62 -1.77 10.48 16.61
CA THR A 62 -1.97 11.81 15.99
C THR A 62 -3.45 12.16 15.76
N GLY A 63 -4.33 11.16 15.66
CA GLY A 63 -5.70 11.32 15.18
C GLY A 63 -5.83 11.51 13.67
N LEU A 64 -4.71 11.49 12.93
CA LEU A 64 -4.69 11.71 11.48
C LEU A 64 -4.75 10.38 10.72
N ASP A 65 -5.50 10.37 9.63
CA ASP A 65 -5.60 9.22 8.73
C ASP A 65 -4.26 8.96 8.02
N ALA A 66 -3.88 7.69 7.90
CA ALA A 66 -2.68 7.24 7.20
C ALA A 66 -2.96 6.70 5.79
N SER A 67 -4.15 6.94 5.25
CA SER A 67 -4.49 6.67 3.86
C SER A 67 -3.52 7.39 2.92
N PRO A 68 -3.16 6.76 1.78
CA PRO A 68 -2.35 7.43 0.78
C PRO A 68 -3.07 8.71 0.32
N PRO A 69 -2.34 9.79 0.03
CA PRO A 69 -2.94 11.01 -0.51
C PRO A 69 -3.74 10.69 -1.77
N SER A 70 -4.82 11.45 -2.01
CA SER A 70 -5.64 11.30 -3.22
C SER A 70 -4.76 11.49 -4.46
N GLY A 71 -4.63 10.44 -5.26
CA GLY A 71 -3.64 10.36 -6.34
C GLY A 71 -2.73 9.17 -6.12
N ARG A 72 -2.94 8.12 -6.90
CA ARG A 72 -2.19 6.86 -6.85
C ARG A 72 -0.68 7.13 -6.93
N PRO A 73 0.12 6.79 -5.90
CA PRO A 73 1.57 7.05 -5.89
C PRO A 73 2.37 6.19 -6.88
N ASP A 74 1.74 5.16 -7.46
CA ASP A 74 2.36 4.03 -8.15
C ASP A 74 2.43 4.18 -9.67
N LEU A 75 1.53 4.94 -10.31
CA LEU A 75 1.40 4.93 -11.78
C LEU A 75 2.13 6.06 -12.53
N ASN A 76 2.57 7.15 -11.89
CA ASN A 76 3.15 8.30 -12.61
C ASN A 76 4.39 8.92 -11.92
N GLY A 77 5.54 8.24 -11.97
CA GLY A 77 6.86 8.84 -11.70
C GLY A 77 7.07 9.42 -10.30
N PRO A 78 8.21 10.08 -10.03
CA PRO A 78 8.45 10.74 -8.74
C PRO A 78 7.42 11.86 -8.54
N LEU A 79 6.52 11.68 -7.56
CA LEU A 79 5.48 12.67 -7.24
C LEU A 79 6.10 14.06 -7.00
N PRO A 80 5.49 15.14 -7.53
CA PRO A 80 5.75 16.49 -7.07
C PRO A 80 5.21 16.64 -5.63
N ASP A 81 6.12 16.87 -4.68
CA ASP A 81 5.96 17.45 -3.32
C ASP A 81 4.87 16.95 -2.34
N LEU A 82 3.97 16.04 -2.71
CA LEU A 82 2.95 15.49 -1.80
C LEU A 82 3.51 14.40 -0.84
N LYS A 83 4.79 14.02 -1.00
CA LYS A 83 5.40 12.86 -0.30
C LYS A 83 5.99 13.14 1.08
N LYS A 84 6.33 14.37 1.46
CA LYS A 84 7.20 14.53 2.65
C LYS A 84 6.51 14.50 4.01
N ASN A 85 5.19 14.72 4.09
CA ASN A 85 4.50 14.89 5.38
C ASN A 85 3.18 14.09 5.52
N SER A 86 2.89 13.10 4.67
CA SER A 86 1.68 12.28 4.86
C SER A 86 1.93 11.16 5.88
N GLN A 87 0.93 10.86 6.70
CA GLN A 87 1.02 9.76 7.67
C GLN A 87 1.18 8.39 6.97
N TYR A 88 0.74 8.29 5.71
CA TYR A 88 1.03 7.17 4.82
C TYR A 88 2.55 6.94 4.68
N TRP A 89 3.32 7.97 4.30
CA TRP A 89 4.77 7.81 4.10
C TRP A 89 5.51 7.52 5.39
N ASN A 90 5.06 8.09 6.52
CA ASN A 90 5.59 7.76 7.83
C ASN A 90 5.38 6.27 8.18
N ALA A 91 4.17 5.75 7.93
CA ALA A 91 3.86 4.33 8.14
C ALA A 91 4.66 3.42 7.20
N HIS A 92 4.69 3.75 5.90
CA HIS A 92 5.41 3.00 4.87
C HIS A 92 6.92 2.90 5.17
N THR A 93 7.56 4.02 5.53
CA THR A 93 8.99 4.04 5.85
C THR A 93 9.34 3.41 7.21
N SER A 94 8.36 3.31 8.12
CA SER A 94 8.53 2.62 9.41
C SER A 94 8.22 1.13 9.37
N ALA A 95 7.67 0.64 8.25
CA ALA A 95 7.39 -0.78 8.04
C ALA A 95 8.69 -1.59 7.92
N THR A 96 8.59 -2.92 7.97
CA THR A 96 9.70 -3.79 7.57
C THR A 96 10.15 -3.39 6.16
N PRO A 97 11.46 -3.20 5.88
CA PRO A 97 11.90 -2.66 4.60
C PRO A 97 11.35 -3.43 3.40
N GLN A 98 10.75 -2.70 2.46
CA GLN A 98 10.39 -3.25 1.16
C GLN A 98 11.68 -3.56 0.41
N ASN A 99 11.94 -4.83 0.16
CA ASN A 99 13.18 -5.30 -0.48
C ASN A 99 13.09 -5.38 -2.01
N LEU A 100 11.90 -5.17 -2.57
CA LEU A 100 11.64 -5.16 -4.00
C LEU A 100 10.66 -4.05 -4.36
N GLN A 101 10.94 -3.38 -5.47
CA GLN A 101 10.02 -2.44 -6.08
C GLN A 101 9.39 -3.09 -7.32
N ILE A 102 8.06 -3.15 -7.34
CA ILE A 102 7.27 -3.69 -8.45
C ILE A 102 6.57 -2.51 -9.12
N ASN A 103 6.61 -2.48 -10.45
CA ASN A 103 5.82 -1.56 -11.25
C ASN A 103 4.56 -2.26 -11.74
N GLU A 104 3.46 -1.53 -11.77
CA GLU A 104 2.21 -1.97 -12.39
C GLU A 104 2.05 -1.25 -13.73
N ASN A 105 1.97 -2.01 -14.82
CA ASN A 105 1.72 -1.49 -16.15
C ASN A 105 0.34 -1.96 -16.61
N VAL A 106 -0.62 -1.05 -16.70
CA VAL A 106 -2.00 -1.35 -17.09
C VAL A 106 -2.18 -1.09 -18.59
N TYR A 107 -2.85 -1.98 -19.32
CA TYR A 107 -3.06 -1.90 -20.76
C TYR A 107 -4.54 -2.04 -21.13
N ASP A 108 -4.96 -1.33 -22.16
CA ASP A 108 -6.28 -1.49 -22.78
C ASP A 108 -6.36 -2.74 -23.69
N ALA A 109 -7.54 -3.03 -24.24
CA ALA A 109 -7.76 -4.18 -25.14
C ALA A 109 -6.96 -4.11 -26.46
N ASN A 110 -6.45 -2.92 -26.82
CA ASN A 110 -5.61 -2.72 -28.00
C ASN A 110 -4.10 -2.81 -27.67
N GLY A 111 -3.75 -3.07 -26.40
CA GLY A 111 -2.37 -3.14 -25.93
C GLY A 111 -1.72 -1.78 -25.66
N ASN A 112 -2.48 -0.69 -25.62
CA ASN A 112 -1.96 0.62 -25.24
C ASN A 112 -1.88 0.73 -23.73
N ARG A 113 -0.79 1.29 -23.20
CA ARG A 113 -0.66 1.54 -21.76
C ARG A 113 -1.63 2.65 -21.33
N ILE A 114 -2.37 2.42 -20.26
CA ILE A 114 -3.33 3.35 -19.65
C ILE A 114 -2.97 3.61 -18.18
N ASN A 115 -3.46 4.73 -17.65
CA ASN A 115 -3.14 5.19 -16.30
C ASN A 115 -4.27 4.93 -15.29
N THR A 116 -5.23 4.07 -15.63
CA THR A 116 -6.40 3.71 -14.84
C THR A 116 -6.80 2.27 -15.16
N TYR A 117 -7.47 1.55 -14.25
CA TYR A 117 -8.05 0.24 -14.58
C TYR A 117 -9.35 0.33 -15.36
N GLN A 118 -9.95 1.51 -15.47
CA GLN A 118 -11.16 1.66 -16.27
C GLN A 118 -10.82 1.43 -17.75
N GLY A 119 -11.34 0.34 -18.32
CA GLY A 119 -11.00 -0.10 -19.67
C GLY A 119 -9.72 -0.94 -19.77
N ALA A 120 -9.17 -1.40 -18.63
CA ALA A 120 -8.06 -2.33 -18.61
C ALA A 120 -8.48 -3.71 -19.13
N ALA A 121 -7.61 -4.30 -19.93
CA ALA A 121 -7.70 -5.68 -20.44
C ALA A 121 -6.42 -6.49 -20.18
N ARG A 122 -5.41 -5.86 -19.56
CA ARG A 122 -4.22 -6.54 -19.06
C ARG A 122 -3.50 -5.67 -18.03
N VAL A 123 -2.90 -6.30 -17.04
CA VAL A 123 -1.94 -5.69 -16.11
C VAL A 123 -0.68 -6.53 -16.10
N ASP A 124 0.46 -5.90 -16.42
CA ASP A 124 1.77 -6.52 -16.26
C ASP A 124 2.45 -5.97 -15.00
N TYR A 125 2.77 -6.85 -14.07
CA TYR A 125 3.63 -6.56 -12.94
C TYR A 125 5.08 -6.81 -13.36
N THR A 126 5.92 -5.79 -13.26
CA THR A 126 7.31 -5.85 -13.69
C THR A 126 8.27 -5.43 -12.58
N LEU A 127 9.45 -6.01 -12.54
CA LEU A 127 10.57 -5.47 -11.76
C LEU A 127 11.02 -4.12 -12.34
N THR A 128 11.83 -3.38 -11.59
CA THR A 128 12.38 -2.07 -12.03
C THR A 128 13.24 -2.15 -13.29
N ASN A 129 13.82 -3.31 -13.59
CA ASN A 129 14.57 -3.57 -14.82
C ASN A 129 13.70 -3.96 -16.03
N GLY A 130 12.37 -3.95 -15.88
CA GLY A 130 11.41 -4.28 -16.94
C GLY A 130 11.07 -5.76 -17.08
N THR A 131 11.67 -6.66 -16.28
CA THR A 131 11.30 -8.08 -16.29
C THR A 131 9.85 -8.25 -15.84
N VAL A 132 9.01 -8.83 -16.70
CA VAL A 132 7.64 -9.23 -16.35
C VAL A 132 7.70 -10.42 -15.40
N ILE A 133 7.10 -10.27 -14.23
CA ILE A 133 6.99 -11.33 -13.23
C ILE A 133 5.59 -11.93 -13.20
N MET A 134 4.57 -11.17 -13.62
CA MET A 134 3.19 -11.64 -13.71
C MET A 134 2.41 -10.82 -14.72
N THR A 135 1.50 -11.48 -15.43
CA THR A 135 0.50 -10.85 -16.29
C THR A 135 -0.89 -11.30 -15.83
N TYR A 136 -1.78 -10.34 -15.63
CA TYR A 136 -3.19 -10.56 -15.35
C TYR A 136 -4.03 -10.04 -16.54
N PRO A 137 -5.01 -10.80 -17.06
CA PRO A 137 -5.93 -10.31 -18.11
C PRO A 137 -6.96 -9.31 -17.58
#